data_AF-X1VBT3-F1
#
_entry.id   AF-X1VBT3-F1
#
_cell.length_a   1.000
_cell.length_b   1.000
_cell.length_c   1.000
_cell.angle_alpha   90.00
_cell.angle_beta   90.00
_cell.angle_gamma   90.00
#
_symmetry.space_group_name_H-M   'P 1'
#
loop_
_entity.id
_entity.type
_entity.pdbx_description
1 polymer ?
#
loop_
_entity_poly.entity_id
_entity_poly.type
_entity_poly.pdbx_seq_one_letter_code
_entity_poly.pdbx_strand_id
1 'polypeptide(L)'
;RNHPGYQEFMRGVIDYAVKEVKADLLHFDNFINETGWGPTAIEDFRGYLRAKYNPAELDQYFGGSDLKDVGRLAWEGYSPVIQEWQLFRHWSLAEAYRKLTEYARSLNPEVAINANTGGISMSGYPGMVDILLPVFRLIL
;
A
#
# COMPACT_ATOMS: atom_id res chain seq x y z
N ARG A 1 3.56 4.09 4.29
CA ARG A 1 2.65 5.25 4.16
C ARG A 1 1.39 5.15 5.02
N ASN A 2 1.01 3.96 5.49
CA ASN A 2 -0.20 3.77 6.32
C ASN A 2 -0.01 4.03 7.81
N HIS A 3 1.18 4.40 8.27
CA HIS A 3 1.39 4.76 9.67
C HIS A 3 0.41 5.88 10.07
N PRO A 4 -0.40 5.71 11.14
CA PRO A 4 -1.47 6.65 11.48
C PRO A 4 -0.98 8.09 11.64
N GLY A 5 0.16 8.29 12.31
CA GLY A 5 0.72 9.63 12.49
C GLY A 5 1.15 10.30 11.17
N TYR A 6 1.57 9.52 10.16
CA TYR A 6 1.91 10.08 8.86
C TYR A 6 0.65 10.41 8.03
N GLN A 7 -0.39 9.58 8.13
CA GLN A 7 -1.69 9.85 7.51
C GLN A 7 -2.29 11.14 8.07
N GLU A 8 -2.31 11.32 9.40
CA GLU A 8 -2.81 12.54 10.04
C GLU A 8 -1.98 13.77 9.66
N PHE A 9 -0.65 13.65 9.60
CA PHE A 9 0.20 14.73 9.08
C PHE A 9 -0.19 15.13 7.65
N MET A 10 -0.35 14.16 6.75
CA MET A 10 -0.74 14.43 5.36
C MET A 10 -2.13 15.05 5.26
N ARG A 11 -3.08 14.65 6.12
CA ARG A 11 -4.39 15.30 6.20
C ARG A 11 -4.25 16.77 6.60
N GLY A 12 -3.40 17.10 7.56
CA GLY A 12 -3.12 18.50 7.90
C GLY A 12 -2.57 19.33 6.74
N VAL A 13 -1.67 18.76 5.94
CA VAL A 13 -1.13 19.42 4.73
C VAL A 13 -2.22 19.63 3.69
N ILE A 14 -3.07 18.61 3.45
CA ILE A 14 -4.20 18.69 2.51
C ILE A 14 -5.22 19.74 2.97
N ASP A 15 -5.52 19.77 4.27
CA ASP A 15 -6.46 20.74 4.85
C ASP A 15 -6.02 22.17 4.57
N TYR A 16 -4.75 22.48 4.85
CA TYR A 16 -4.15 23.77 4.57
C TYR A 16 -4.14 24.11 3.07
N ALA A 17 -3.74 23.16 2.21
CA ALA A 17 -3.67 23.37 0.78
C ALA A 17 -5.06 23.67 0.17
N VAL A 18 -6.09 22.94 0.57
CA VAL A 18 -7.45 23.12 0.04
C VAL A 18 -8.12 24.36 0.65
N LYS A 19 -8.01 24.56 1.97
CA LYS A 19 -8.74 25.64 2.65
C LYS A 19 -8.05 26.99 2.61
N GLU A 20 -6.73 27.03 2.80
CA GLU A 20 -6.00 28.30 2.93
C GLU A 20 -5.41 28.73 1.58
N VAL A 21 -4.73 27.81 0.89
CA VAL A 21 -4.11 28.08 -0.42
C VAL A 21 -5.14 28.08 -1.55
N LYS A 22 -6.31 27.45 -1.33
CA LYS A 22 -7.36 27.27 -2.36
C LYS A 22 -6.84 26.51 -3.60
N ALA A 23 -5.98 25.53 -3.38
CA ALA A 23 -5.49 24.68 -4.45
C ALA A 23 -6.65 23.91 -5.10
N ASP A 24 -6.70 23.93 -6.43
CA ASP A 24 -7.62 23.18 -7.28
C ASP A 24 -7.01 21.87 -7.80
N LEU A 25 -5.69 21.70 -7.67
CA LEU A 25 -4.96 20.48 -7.96
C LEU A 25 -4.01 20.11 -6.80
N LEU A 26 -4.08 18.86 -6.35
CA LEU A 26 -3.09 18.27 -5.45
C LEU A 26 -2.24 17.26 -6.22
N HIS A 27 -0.94 17.56 -6.34
CA HIS A 27 0.03 16.65 -6.95
C HIS A 27 0.83 15.92 -5.87
N PHE A 28 0.61 14.61 -5.75
CA PHE A 28 1.41 13.72 -4.93
C PHE A 28 2.66 13.33 -5.73
N ASP A 29 3.74 14.06 -5.53
CA ASP A 29 5.00 13.87 -6.25
C ASP A 29 5.66 12.51 -5.89
N ASN A 30 6.64 12.47 -4.98
CA ASN A 30 7.33 11.21 -4.66
C ASN A 30 6.62 10.34 -3.61
N PHE A 31 5.28 10.24 -3.69
CA PHE A 31 4.47 9.37 -2.84
C PHE A 31 4.43 7.94 -3.38
N ILE A 32 5.59 7.40 -3.74
CA ILE A 32 5.76 6.09 -4.40
C ILE A 32 6.36 5.02 -3.49
N ASN A 33 7.01 5.43 -2.40
CA ASN A 33 7.61 4.48 -1.47
C ASN A 33 6.52 3.65 -0.76
N GLU A 34 6.60 2.34 -0.97
CA GLU A 34 5.75 1.33 -0.37
C GLU A 34 5.92 1.22 1.15
N THR A 35 5.11 0.36 1.77
CA THR A 35 5.24 0.06 3.19
C THR A 35 6.56 -0.67 3.48
N GLY A 36 7.17 -0.33 4.64
CA GLY A 36 8.39 -0.95 5.15
C GLY A 36 8.10 -2.01 6.22
N TRP A 37 9.12 -2.42 6.98
CA TRP A 37 9.05 -3.58 7.88
C TRP A 37 8.76 -3.24 9.36
N GLY A 38 8.29 -2.02 9.63
CA GLY A 38 8.00 -1.59 10.99
C GLY A 38 6.82 -2.35 11.63
N PRO A 39 6.69 -2.35 12.96
CA PRO A 39 5.65 -3.13 13.66
C PRO A 39 4.22 -2.86 13.17
N THR A 40 3.88 -1.59 12.91
CA THR A 40 2.57 -1.20 12.35
C THR A 40 2.30 -1.86 11.00
N ALA A 41 3.30 -1.90 10.12
CA ALA A 41 3.14 -2.48 8.79
C ALA A 41 2.97 -4.00 8.85
N ILE A 42 3.66 -4.67 9.78
CA ILE A 42 3.49 -6.11 10.01
C ILE A 42 2.09 -6.41 10.54
N GLU A 43 1.55 -5.58 11.44
CA GLU A 43 0.18 -5.79 11.92
C GLU A 43 -0.85 -5.50 10.82
N ASP A 44 -0.66 -4.44 10.03
CA ASP A 44 -1.50 -4.17 8.86
C ASP A 44 -1.47 -5.34 7.86
N PHE A 45 -0.31 -5.98 7.68
CA PHE A 45 -0.18 -7.15 6.82
C PHE A 45 -0.95 -8.36 7.36
N ARG A 46 -0.87 -8.62 8.67
CA ARG A 46 -1.70 -9.65 9.30
C ARG A 46 -3.18 -9.36 9.12
N GLY A 47 -3.60 -8.11 9.28
CA GLY A 47 -4.96 -7.66 8.99
C GLY A 47 -5.38 -7.91 7.54
N TYR A 48 -4.50 -7.58 6.59
CA TYR A 48 -4.70 -7.84 5.16
C TYR A 48 -4.93 -9.33 4.87
N LEU A 49 -4.11 -10.22 5.44
CA LEU A 49 -4.25 -11.67 5.27
C LEU A 49 -5.56 -12.19 5.88
N ARG A 50 -5.90 -11.75 7.11
CA ARG A 50 -7.16 -12.13 7.78
C ARG A 50 -8.41 -11.68 7.01
N ALA A 51 -8.33 -10.56 6.30
CA ALA A 51 -9.43 -10.07 5.47
C ALA A 51 -9.56 -10.86 4.15
N LYS A 52 -8.45 -11.40 3.63
CA LYS A 52 -8.38 -12.09 2.34
C LYS A 52 -8.68 -13.59 2.42
N TYR A 53 -8.32 -14.23 3.54
CA TYR A 53 -8.38 -15.69 3.68
C TYR A 53 -9.24 -16.12 4.88
N ASN A 54 -9.89 -17.27 4.76
CA ASN A 54 -10.56 -17.91 5.88
C ASN A 54 -9.53 -18.66 6.78
N PRO A 55 -9.90 -19.07 8.01
CA PRO A 55 -8.97 -19.70 8.94
C PRO A 55 -8.28 -20.99 8.43
N ALA A 56 -8.97 -21.80 7.62
CA ALA A 56 -8.41 -23.03 7.07
C ALA A 56 -7.37 -22.72 5.99
N GLU A 57 -7.62 -21.71 5.15
CA GLU A 57 -6.65 -21.23 4.16
C GLU A 57 -5.41 -20.61 4.83
N LEU A 58 -5.61 -19.86 5.93
CA LEU A 58 -4.50 -19.28 6.69
C LEU A 58 -3.60 -20.37 7.28
N ASP A 59 -4.18 -21.43 7.82
CA ASP A 59 -3.44 -22.57 8.33
C ASP A 59 -2.67 -23.29 7.20
N GLN A 60 -3.37 -23.59 6.10
CA GLN A 60 -2.80 -24.29 4.95
C GLN A 60 -1.63 -23.54 4.29
N TYR A 61 -1.76 -22.23 4.08
CA TYR A 61 -0.77 -21.46 3.31
C TYR A 61 0.30 -20.80 4.16
N PHE A 62 0.03 -20.54 5.44
CA PHE A 62 0.91 -19.73 6.30
C PHE A 62 1.29 -20.42 7.61
N GLY A 63 0.84 -21.67 7.84
CA GLY A 63 1.23 -22.47 9.00
C GLY A 63 0.57 -22.05 10.32
N GLY A 64 -0.58 -21.37 10.23
CA GLY A 64 -1.44 -21.08 11.39
C GLY A 64 -2.22 -19.77 11.27
N SER A 65 -3.40 -19.73 11.88
CA SER A 65 -4.30 -18.55 11.88
C SER A 65 -3.82 -17.36 12.74
N ASP A 66 -2.83 -17.57 13.60
CA ASP A 66 -2.19 -16.55 14.44
C ASP A 66 -1.44 -15.51 13.60
N LEU A 67 -0.73 -15.95 12.56
CA LEU A 67 0.12 -15.12 11.69
C LEU A 67 1.24 -14.36 12.43
N LYS A 68 1.63 -14.74 13.65
CA LYS A 68 2.77 -14.13 14.36
C LYS A 68 4.06 -14.06 13.53
N ASP A 69 4.35 -15.11 12.77
CA ASP A 69 5.63 -15.29 12.07
C ASP A 69 5.64 -14.71 10.64
N VAL A 70 4.50 -14.26 10.09
CA VAL A 70 4.41 -13.89 8.67
C VAL A 70 5.35 -12.75 8.27
N GLY A 71 5.59 -11.78 9.16
CA GLY A 71 6.54 -10.71 8.90
C GLY A 71 7.98 -11.23 8.74
N ARG A 72 8.38 -12.16 9.62
CA ARG A 72 9.69 -12.81 9.56
C ARG A 72 9.81 -13.71 8.32
N LEU A 73 8.79 -14.54 8.07
CA LEU A 73 8.76 -15.43 6.91
C LEU A 73 8.78 -14.69 5.58
N ALA A 74 8.07 -13.56 5.48
CA ALA A 74 8.15 -12.67 4.32
C ALA A 74 9.57 -12.12 4.14
N TRP A 75 10.18 -11.61 5.21
CA TRP A 75 11.55 -11.07 5.17
C TRP A 75 12.57 -12.11 4.72
N GLU A 76 12.42 -13.36 5.18
CA GLU A 76 13.26 -14.49 4.81
C GLU A 76 12.94 -15.06 3.41
N GLY A 77 11.92 -14.55 2.72
CA GLY A 77 11.59 -14.93 1.34
C GLY A 77 10.76 -16.22 1.20
N TYR A 78 10.11 -16.69 2.27
CA TYR A 78 9.31 -17.92 2.20
C TYR A 78 8.05 -17.74 1.34
N SER A 79 7.88 -18.63 0.36
CA SER A 79 6.67 -18.70 -0.47
C SER A 79 5.56 -19.48 0.26
N PRO A 80 4.27 -19.07 0.19
CA PRO A 80 3.76 -17.93 -0.58
C PRO A 80 3.82 -16.58 0.15
N VAL A 81 4.27 -16.53 1.40
CA VAL A 81 4.23 -15.33 2.26
C VAL A 81 4.90 -14.10 1.62
N ILE A 82 6.04 -14.27 0.95
CA ILE A 82 6.72 -13.16 0.25
C ILE A 82 5.89 -12.59 -0.91
N GLN A 83 5.12 -13.43 -1.62
CA GLN A 83 4.28 -12.95 -2.71
C GLN A 83 3.13 -12.10 -2.16
N GLU A 84 2.50 -12.57 -1.07
CA GLU A 84 1.47 -11.83 -0.37
C GLU A 84 1.99 -10.52 0.23
N TRP A 85 3.21 -10.50 0.75
CA TRP A 85 3.85 -9.28 1.24
C TRP A 85 4.01 -8.25 0.11
N GLN A 86 4.44 -8.67 -1.07
CA GLN A 86 4.57 -7.76 -2.21
C GLN A 86 3.22 -7.22 -2.65
N LEU A 87 2.17 -8.05 -2.74
CA LEU A 87 0.82 -7.59 -3.03
C LEU A 87 0.31 -6.60 -1.97
N PHE A 88 0.52 -6.91 -0.70
CA PHE A 88 0.15 -6.06 0.42
C PHE A 88 0.82 -4.68 0.35
N ARG A 89 2.10 -4.60 -0.03
CA ARG A 89 2.82 -3.32 -0.15
C ARG A 89 2.19 -2.39 -1.18
N HIS A 90 1.80 -2.93 -2.34
CA HIS A 90 1.12 -2.18 -3.38
C HIS A 90 -0.30 -1.80 -2.95
N TRP A 91 -1.04 -2.75 -2.38
CA TRP A 91 -2.38 -2.50 -1.84
C TRP A 91 -2.35 -1.41 -0.76
N SER A 92 -1.39 -1.47 0.16
CA SER A 92 -1.19 -0.51 1.24
C SER A 92 -0.94 0.90 0.70
N LEU A 93 -0.13 1.03 -0.36
CA LEU A 93 0.12 2.31 -1.01
C LEU A 93 -1.14 2.85 -1.70
N ALA A 94 -1.84 2.00 -2.47
CA ALA A 94 -3.10 2.37 -3.12
C ALA A 94 -4.16 2.82 -2.09
N GLU A 95 -4.23 2.14 -0.95
CA GLU A 95 -5.16 2.47 0.13
C GLU A 95 -4.82 3.83 0.78
N ALA A 96 -3.53 4.16 0.91
CA ALA A 96 -3.11 5.49 1.35
C ALA A 96 -3.60 6.57 0.37
N TYR A 97 -3.41 6.37 -0.93
CA TYR A 97 -3.91 7.29 -1.96
C TYR A 97 -5.42 7.46 -1.90
N ARG A 98 -6.16 6.35 -1.77
CA ARG A 98 -7.62 6.37 -1.66
C ARG A 98 -8.07 7.23 -0.48
N LYS A 99 -7.54 6.96 0.72
CA LYS A 99 -7.91 7.69 1.96
C LYS A 99 -7.60 9.18 1.86
N LEU A 100 -6.43 9.55 1.36
CA LEU A 100 -6.03 10.96 1.22
C LEU A 100 -6.84 11.67 0.14
N THR A 101 -7.18 10.98 -0.94
CA THR A 101 -8.04 11.50 -2.02
C THR A 101 -9.46 11.73 -1.52
N GLU A 102 -10.04 10.77 -0.81
CA GLU A 102 -11.38 10.90 -0.21
C GLU A 102 -11.42 12.05 0.79
N TYR A 103 -10.38 12.19 1.61
CA TYR A 103 -10.29 13.30 2.53
C TYR A 103 -10.20 14.65 1.79
N ALA A 104 -9.34 14.78 0.78
CA ALA A 104 -9.26 16.00 -0.03
C ALA A 104 -10.60 16.36 -0.67
N ARG A 105 -11.30 15.37 -1.24
CA ARG A 105 -12.63 15.55 -1.86
C ARG A 105 -13.73 15.85 -0.86
N SER A 106 -13.60 15.40 0.38
CA SER A 106 -14.52 15.80 1.47
C SER A 106 -14.40 17.28 1.82
N LEU A 107 -13.24 17.91 1.53
CA LEU A 107 -13.02 19.34 1.72
C LEU A 107 -13.44 20.16 0.49
N ASN A 108 -13.15 19.66 -0.71
CA ASN A 108 -13.57 20.25 -1.97
C ASN A 108 -13.79 19.14 -3.02
N PRO A 109 -15.03 18.86 -3.46
CA PRO A 109 -15.30 17.78 -4.42
C PRO A 109 -14.68 18.01 -5.80
N GLU A 110 -14.39 19.26 -6.17
CA GLU A 110 -13.83 19.64 -7.48
C GLU A 110 -12.29 19.57 -7.52
N VAL A 111 -11.63 19.28 -6.40
CA VAL A 111 -10.16 19.22 -6.37
C VAL A 111 -9.64 18.07 -7.23
N ALA A 112 -8.80 18.38 -8.20
CA ALA A 112 -8.10 17.42 -9.01
C ALA A 112 -7.00 16.74 -8.19
N ILE A 113 -6.81 15.43 -8.40
CA ILE A 113 -5.75 14.65 -7.77
C ILE A 113 -4.85 14.07 -8.85
N ASN A 114 -3.55 14.28 -8.72
CA ASN A 114 -2.54 13.73 -9.59
C ASN A 114 -1.44 13.07 -8.75
N ALA A 115 -0.80 12.03 -9.30
CA ALA A 115 0.37 11.40 -8.68
C ALA A 115 1.50 11.23 -9.71
N ASN A 116 2.73 11.43 -9.28
CA ASN A 116 3.92 11.03 -10.03
C ASN A 116 4.20 9.55 -9.71
N THR A 117 3.75 8.65 -10.59
CA THR A 117 3.80 7.20 -10.35
C THR A 117 5.18 6.58 -10.60
N GLY A 118 6.19 7.37 -10.96
CA GLY A 118 7.42 6.85 -11.54
C GLY A 118 7.19 6.26 -12.94
N GLY A 119 8.21 6.30 -13.79
CA GLY A 119 8.21 5.61 -15.08
C GLY A 119 8.76 4.19 -14.97
N ILE A 120 8.61 3.41 -16.02
CA ILE A 120 9.41 2.18 -16.20
C ILE A 120 10.84 2.64 -16.50
N SER A 121 11.65 2.84 -15.46
CA SER A 121 13.07 3.11 -15.64
C SER A 121 13.85 1.79 -15.61
N MET A 122 14.66 1.55 -16.64
CA MET A 122 15.62 0.44 -16.67
C MET A 122 16.80 0.63 -15.70
N SER A 123 16.78 1.66 -14.85
CA SER A 123 17.72 1.82 -13.74
C SER A 123 17.27 0.92 -12.59
N GLY A 124 17.57 -0.37 -12.71
CA GLY A 124 17.31 -1.37 -11.70
C GLY A 124 17.82 -0.94 -10.34
N TYR A 125 16.89 -0.62 -9.44
CA TYR A 125 17.01 -1.18 -8.10
C TYR A 125 16.63 -2.66 -8.22
N PRO A 126 17.52 -3.60 -7.85
CA PRO A 126 17.43 -5.02 -8.21
C PRO A 126 16.34 -5.82 -7.47
N GLY A 127 15.18 -5.23 -7.18
CA GLY A 127 14.11 -5.87 -6.42
C GLY A 127 12.73 -5.89 -7.08
N MET A 128 12.57 -5.38 -8.30
CA MET A 128 11.23 -5.12 -8.87
C MET A 128 11.08 -5.61 -10.32
N VAL A 129 11.65 -6.78 -10.66
CA VAL A 129 11.48 -7.40 -11.99
C VAL A 129 10.60 -8.66 -11.98
N ASP A 130 10.22 -9.21 -10.83
CA ASP A 130 9.66 -10.58 -10.79
C ASP A 130 8.13 -10.74 -10.63
N ILE A 131 7.29 -9.68 -10.72
CA ILE A 131 5.84 -9.87 -10.40
C ILE A 131 4.85 -9.48 -11.53
N LEU A 132 5.30 -8.90 -12.64
CA LEU A 132 4.37 -8.49 -13.71
C LEU A 132 4.04 -9.58 -14.76
N LEU A 133 4.40 -10.84 -14.54
CA LEU A 133 4.18 -11.92 -15.52
C LEU A 133 3.02 -12.92 -15.27
N PRO A 134 2.27 -12.98 -14.14
CA PRO A 134 1.10 -13.86 -14.07
C PRO A 134 -0.28 -13.18 -14.18
N VAL A 135 -0.42 -11.84 -14.11
CA VAL A 135 -1.76 -11.21 -13.96
C VAL A 135 -2.55 -11.11 -15.28
N PHE A 136 -1.93 -11.30 -16.44
CA PHE A 136 -2.60 -11.15 -17.74
C PHE A 136 -3.17 -12.43 -18.38
N ARG A 137 -3.35 -13.52 -17.62
CA ARG A 137 -3.88 -14.79 -18.17
C ARG A 137 -5.24 -15.26 -17.64
N LEU A 138 -6.06 -14.38 -17.07
CA LEU A 138 -7.38 -14.81 -16.54
C LEU A 138 -8.57 -13.91 -16.89
N ILE A 139 -8.46 -13.07 -17.92
CA ILE A 139 -9.63 -12.43 -18.56
C ILE A 139 -9.37 -12.32 -20.06
N LEU A 140 -9.57 -13.42 -20.79
CA LEU A 140 -10.07 -13.51 -22.17
C LEU A 140 -10.70 -14.89 -22.36
#